data_AF-A0A0W0RT29-F1
#
_entry.id   AF-A0A0W0RT29-F1
#
_cell.length_a   1.000
_cell.length_b   1.000
_cell.length_c   1.000
_cell.angle_alpha   90.00
_cell.angle_beta   90.00
_cell.angle_gamma   90.00
#
_symmetry.space_group_name_H-M   'P 1'
#
loop_
_entity.id
_entity.type
_entity.pdbx_description
1 polymer ?
#
loop_
_entity_poly.entity_id
_entity_poly.type
_entity_poly.pdbx_seq_one_letter_code
_entity_poly.pdbx_strand_id
1 'polypeptide(L)'
;MKNQQLRAIYTNPGEISSEQNLLEQVKEFAEIGFNKNFKKFIESNKSKIKLFTSPKFDAAKYSKEYLDFLNALILALPSAEGDIDTKTIRKKHSLNQFYSRQKKTSQEYEPIQDIIKDSTLATNVIERLNAFKEQLEAIRNQQLILQAKSLVANSDIDVNQENLRLMKSDYLKLCSNYSLKSLAAFDQKFELLFGEKSISTFRKHFAERKKIMDAIMEACKGMPVAKVIREEKSKLDKQIGDFDLIMNQATELWDLKTRLQQIKTIESSVTEKVDVLLIPSDPQKLREFIEFIAGKEKEIQRIKEGIHGSAEIHQNTKRAIGESEQYIRQKREQAEFFLQQISNTRSEAPQQRKIDESQESVVFTPKESSPKSDKKNEEALAVKKARLQEAISLIQTYRKTIEKEQKRFSVKFYKSRHQEKSSYCLSLERELRLQDNDLKFESNLHDIINNAHKKVTAGSGAKKEIITKGGSYFGTSRMLGLQRLLGIDEAWQTKGHSKFLVFSTQSDFHGLKTMGVVGDNVHKIVENFYLGVDNNSNEEYQRIKEQAFPKDVASSPQCY
;
A
#
# COMPACT_ATOMS: atom_id res chain seq x y z
N MET A 1 -44.88 -32.31 -22.46
CA MET A 1 -43.48 -32.07 -22.03
C MET A 1 -42.73 -33.36 -22.33
N LYS A 2 -41.75 -33.33 -23.23
CA LYS A 2 -40.89 -34.48 -23.52
C LYS A 2 -40.05 -34.74 -22.27
N ASN A 3 -40.40 -35.73 -21.48
CA ASN A 3 -39.64 -36.03 -20.27
C ASN A 3 -38.63 -37.14 -20.62
N GLN A 4 -37.41 -36.73 -21.00
CA GLN A 4 -36.34 -37.68 -21.35
C GLN A 4 -35.99 -38.58 -20.16
N GLN A 5 -36.16 -38.07 -18.94
CA GLN A 5 -35.91 -38.83 -17.71
C GLN A 5 -36.93 -39.95 -17.49
N LEU A 6 -38.18 -39.76 -17.92
CA LEU A 6 -39.18 -40.83 -17.92
C LEU A 6 -38.74 -41.98 -18.84
N ARG A 7 -38.18 -41.68 -20.02
CA ARG A 7 -37.61 -42.71 -20.90
C ARG A 7 -36.41 -43.38 -20.26
N ALA A 8 -35.51 -42.60 -19.67
CA ALA A 8 -34.29 -43.12 -19.04
C ALA A 8 -34.58 -44.15 -17.93
N ILE A 9 -35.62 -43.95 -17.11
CA ILE A 9 -36.05 -44.95 -16.12
C ILE A 9 -36.38 -46.30 -16.76
N TYR A 10 -36.95 -46.31 -17.97
CA TYR A 10 -37.42 -47.54 -18.62
C TYR A 10 -36.35 -48.21 -19.49
N THR A 11 -35.33 -47.49 -19.92
CA THR A 11 -34.30 -48.01 -20.84
C THR A 11 -32.95 -48.14 -20.14
N ASN A 12 -32.33 -47.02 -19.75
CA ASN A 12 -30.97 -46.95 -19.23
C ASN A 12 -30.93 -46.05 -17.98
N PRO A 13 -31.40 -46.53 -16.82
CA PRO A 13 -31.48 -45.73 -15.61
C PRO A 13 -30.11 -45.22 -15.11
N GLY A 14 -29.02 -45.95 -15.27
CA GLY A 14 -27.68 -45.47 -14.93
C GLY A 14 -27.08 -44.37 -15.83
N GLU A 15 -27.61 -44.13 -17.04
CA GLU A 15 -26.93 -43.30 -18.05
C GLU A 15 -27.32 -41.81 -18.00
N ILE A 16 -26.46 -40.95 -17.47
CA ILE A 16 -26.69 -39.50 -17.46
C ILE A 16 -26.26 -38.88 -18.80
N SER A 17 -27.16 -38.12 -19.45
CA SER A 17 -26.86 -37.50 -20.73
C SER A 17 -25.82 -36.40 -20.59
N SER A 18 -24.88 -36.31 -21.53
CA SER A 18 -23.92 -35.20 -21.65
C SER A 18 -24.46 -34.04 -22.47
N GLU A 19 -25.53 -34.25 -23.25
CA GLU A 19 -26.12 -33.25 -24.15
C GLU A 19 -26.97 -32.21 -23.39
N GLN A 20 -27.47 -32.58 -22.21
CA GLN A 20 -28.31 -31.72 -21.37
C GLN A 20 -27.61 -31.41 -20.05
N ASN A 21 -27.79 -30.18 -19.54
CA ASN A 21 -27.28 -29.81 -18.22
C ASN A 21 -27.86 -30.71 -17.12
N LEU A 22 -26.97 -31.22 -16.25
CA LEU A 22 -27.31 -32.13 -15.15
C LEU A 22 -28.45 -31.62 -14.25
N LEU A 23 -28.47 -30.33 -13.91
CA LEU A 23 -29.49 -29.78 -13.03
C LEU A 23 -30.87 -29.70 -13.70
N GLU A 24 -30.91 -29.48 -15.01
CA GLU A 24 -32.17 -29.56 -15.77
C GLU A 24 -32.66 -31.01 -15.86
N GLN A 25 -31.76 -31.97 -16.05
CA GLN A 25 -32.11 -33.40 -15.99
C GLN A 25 -32.69 -33.79 -14.63
N VAL A 26 -32.04 -33.39 -13.52
CA VAL A 26 -32.54 -33.64 -12.17
C VAL A 26 -33.91 -33.00 -11.94
N LYS A 27 -34.12 -31.79 -12.48
CA LYS A 27 -35.41 -31.10 -12.41
C LYS A 27 -36.51 -31.85 -13.17
N GLU A 28 -36.25 -32.23 -14.42
CA GLU A 28 -37.20 -33.00 -15.22
C GLU A 28 -37.55 -34.34 -14.59
N PHE A 29 -36.57 -34.99 -13.95
CA PHE A 29 -36.79 -36.23 -13.21
C PHE A 29 -37.72 -36.03 -12.02
N ALA A 30 -37.53 -34.97 -11.23
CA ALA A 30 -38.43 -34.62 -10.13
C ALA A 30 -39.86 -34.27 -10.60
N GLU A 31 -40.00 -33.67 -11.79
CA GLU A 31 -41.29 -33.30 -12.39
C GLU A 31 -42.15 -34.52 -12.79
N ILE A 32 -41.56 -35.72 -12.88
CA ILE A 32 -42.32 -36.99 -12.99
C ILE A 32 -43.26 -37.13 -11.80
N GLY A 33 -42.82 -36.71 -10.61
CA GLY A 33 -43.63 -36.66 -9.40
C GLY A 33 -43.67 -37.97 -8.61
N PHE A 34 -42.70 -38.87 -8.82
CA PHE A 34 -42.59 -40.14 -8.09
C PHE A 34 -42.36 -39.93 -6.58
N ASN A 35 -41.82 -38.78 -6.16
CA ASN A 35 -41.65 -38.43 -4.75
C ASN A 35 -42.07 -36.97 -4.51
N LYS A 36 -43.04 -36.74 -3.62
CA LYS A 36 -43.61 -35.42 -3.37
C LYS A 36 -42.63 -34.45 -2.71
N ASN A 37 -41.78 -34.95 -1.82
CA ASN A 37 -40.81 -34.12 -1.09
C ASN A 37 -39.68 -33.67 -2.00
N PHE A 38 -39.16 -34.58 -2.81
CA PHE A 38 -38.12 -34.26 -3.80
C PHE A 38 -38.63 -33.26 -4.84
N LYS A 39 -39.86 -33.47 -5.35
CA LYS A 39 -40.51 -32.51 -6.24
C LYS A 39 -40.62 -31.11 -5.63
N LYS A 40 -41.11 -31.02 -4.39
CA LYS A 40 -41.20 -29.74 -3.66
C LYS A 40 -39.83 -29.08 -3.44
N PHE A 41 -38.80 -29.86 -3.14
CA PHE A 41 -37.43 -29.36 -2.99
C PHE A 41 -36.94 -28.69 -4.27
N ILE A 42 -37.13 -29.36 -5.43
CA ILE A 42 -36.75 -28.82 -6.74
C ILE A 42 -37.57 -27.57 -7.08
N GLU A 43 -38.89 -27.59 -6.85
CA GLU A 43 -39.77 -26.43 -7.07
C GLU A 43 -39.34 -25.22 -6.25
N SER A 44 -39.00 -25.43 -4.97
CA SER A 44 -38.54 -24.38 -4.06
C SER A 44 -37.17 -23.81 -4.45
N ASN A 45 -36.36 -24.56 -5.20
CA ASN A 45 -35.03 -24.15 -5.68
C ASN A 45 -34.97 -23.84 -7.19
N LYS A 46 -36.13 -23.67 -7.85
CA LYS A 46 -36.20 -23.43 -9.30
C LYS A 46 -35.38 -22.21 -9.77
N SER A 47 -35.33 -21.15 -8.97
CA SER A 47 -34.53 -19.96 -9.27
C SER A 47 -33.03 -20.26 -9.27
N LYS A 48 -32.54 -21.05 -8.30
CA LYS A 48 -31.15 -21.49 -8.22
C LYS A 48 -30.77 -22.39 -9.39
N ILE A 49 -31.63 -23.34 -9.75
CA ILE A 49 -31.42 -24.20 -10.91
C ILE A 49 -31.26 -23.33 -12.17
N LYS A 50 -32.18 -22.39 -12.41
CA LYS A 50 -32.10 -21.46 -13.56
C LYS A 50 -30.83 -20.60 -13.53
N LEU A 51 -30.38 -20.18 -12.35
CA LEU A 51 -29.15 -19.41 -12.19
C LEU A 51 -27.93 -20.24 -12.58
N PHE A 52 -27.80 -21.45 -12.05
CA PHE A 52 -26.64 -22.32 -12.25
C PHE A 52 -26.65 -23.07 -13.60
N THR A 53 -27.77 -23.08 -14.32
CA THR A 53 -27.87 -23.57 -15.70
C THR A 53 -27.70 -22.46 -16.74
N SER A 54 -27.59 -21.20 -16.30
CA SER A 54 -27.41 -20.04 -17.18
C SER A 54 -26.04 -20.06 -17.86
N PRO A 55 -25.93 -19.70 -19.16
CA PRO A 55 -24.65 -19.53 -19.85
C PRO A 55 -23.71 -18.49 -19.21
N LYS A 56 -24.27 -17.60 -18.37
CA LYS A 56 -23.49 -16.58 -17.65
C LYS A 56 -22.84 -17.11 -16.38
N PHE A 57 -23.26 -18.28 -15.89
CA PHE A 57 -22.69 -18.89 -14.70
C PHE A 57 -21.44 -19.67 -15.06
N ASP A 58 -20.32 -19.30 -14.44
CA ASP A 58 -19.02 -19.93 -14.66
C ASP A 58 -18.74 -20.95 -13.56
N ALA A 59 -19.07 -22.22 -13.82
CA ALA A 59 -18.82 -23.32 -12.89
C ALA A 59 -17.33 -23.66 -12.71
N ALA A 60 -16.42 -23.06 -13.50
CA ALA A 60 -14.98 -23.19 -13.30
C ALA A 60 -14.45 -22.25 -12.22
N LYS A 61 -15.28 -21.32 -11.70
CA LYS A 61 -14.97 -20.47 -10.55
C LYS A 61 -15.65 -20.99 -9.29
N TYR A 62 -15.03 -20.74 -8.15
CA TYR A 62 -15.62 -21.05 -6.86
C TYR A 62 -16.87 -20.18 -6.63
N SER A 63 -17.97 -20.83 -6.26
CA SER A 63 -19.18 -20.15 -5.77
C SER A 63 -19.68 -20.84 -4.51
N LYS A 64 -19.72 -20.10 -3.40
CA LYS A 64 -20.26 -20.58 -2.12
C LYS A 64 -21.73 -21.00 -2.27
N GLU A 65 -22.54 -20.15 -2.90
CA GLU A 65 -23.97 -20.43 -3.10
C GLU A 65 -24.21 -21.69 -3.95
N TYR A 66 -23.35 -21.92 -4.94
CA TYR A 66 -23.45 -23.11 -5.78
C TYR A 66 -23.05 -24.37 -5.00
N LEU A 67 -21.95 -24.33 -4.26
CA LEU A 67 -21.52 -25.43 -3.41
C LEU A 67 -22.58 -25.79 -2.35
N ASP A 68 -23.16 -24.79 -1.68
CA ASP A 68 -24.23 -24.99 -0.70
C ASP A 68 -25.47 -25.63 -1.34
N PHE A 69 -25.83 -25.20 -2.56
CA PHE A 69 -26.93 -25.81 -3.32
C PHE A 69 -26.63 -27.25 -3.72
N LEU A 70 -25.43 -27.55 -4.21
CA LEU A 70 -25.01 -28.92 -4.56
C LEU A 70 -25.08 -29.83 -3.32
N ASN A 71 -24.59 -29.38 -2.17
CA ASN A 71 -24.66 -30.14 -0.92
C ASN A 71 -26.11 -30.45 -0.53
N ALA A 72 -27.00 -29.45 -0.58
CA ALA A 72 -28.41 -29.65 -0.29
C ALA A 72 -29.08 -30.63 -1.27
N LEU A 73 -28.76 -30.53 -2.57
CA LEU A 73 -29.31 -31.41 -3.59
C LEU A 73 -28.83 -32.86 -3.44
N ILE A 74 -27.53 -33.06 -3.18
CA ILE A 74 -26.94 -34.39 -2.92
C ILE A 74 -27.60 -35.05 -1.70
N LEU A 75 -27.94 -34.29 -0.65
CA LEU A 75 -28.66 -34.80 0.52
C LEU A 75 -30.14 -35.12 0.24
N ALA A 76 -30.77 -34.38 -0.67
CA ALA A 76 -32.17 -34.59 -1.02
C ALA A 76 -32.38 -35.87 -1.86
N LEU A 77 -31.39 -36.31 -2.65
CA LEU A 77 -31.51 -37.47 -3.53
C LEU A 77 -31.75 -38.79 -2.77
N PRO A 78 -30.94 -39.20 -1.76
CA PRO A 78 -31.19 -40.43 -1.00
C PRO A 78 -32.53 -40.42 -0.25
N SER A 79 -32.98 -39.24 0.20
CA SER A 79 -34.27 -39.08 0.88
C SER A 79 -35.46 -39.41 -0.02
N ALA A 80 -35.27 -39.37 -1.35
CA ALA A 80 -36.29 -39.70 -2.33
C ALA A 80 -36.41 -41.22 -2.60
N GLU A 81 -35.43 -42.02 -2.18
CA GLU A 81 -35.39 -43.48 -2.41
C GLU A 81 -36.46 -44.22 -1.58
N GLY A 82 -36.79 -43.72 -0.39
CA GLY A 82 -37.65 -44.42 0.58
C GLY A 82 -39.17 -44.33 0.34
N ASP A 83 -39.62 -43.50 -0.60
CA ASP A 83 -41.05 -43.27 -0.88
C ASP A 83 -41.29 -43.01 -2.37
N ILE A 84 -41.12 -44.07 -3.18
CA ILE A 84 -41.26 -44.03 -4.64
C ILE A 84 -42.69 -44.44 -5.05
N ASP A 85 -43.47 -43.49 -5.55
CA ASP A 85 -44.80 -43.72 -6.11
C ASP A 85 -44.71 -44.20 -7.57
N THR A 86 -44.63 -45.51 -7.75
CA THR A 86 -44.63 -46.18 -9.06
C THR A 86 -45.93 -45.95 -9.85
N LYS A 87 -47.07 -45.72 -9.18
CA LYS A 87 -48.35 -45.44 -9.85
C LYS A 87 -48.29 -44.11 -10.59
N THR A 88 -47.66 -43.10 -10.01
CA THR A 88 -47.46 -41.81 -10.68
C THR A 88 -46.56 -41.95 -11.92
N ILE A 89 -45.51 -42.75 -11.84
CA ILE A 89 -44.64 -43.04 -13.00
C ILE A 89 -45.42 -43.74 -14.11
N ARG A 90 -46.19 -44.79 -13.79
CA ARG A 90 -47.03 -45.52 -14.76
C ARG A 90 -48.08 -44.63 -15.42
N LYS A 91 -48.67 -43.68 -14.69
CA LYS A 91 -49.59 -42.68 -15.26
C LYS A 91 -48.88 -41.80 -16.29
N LYS A 92 -47.65 -41.35 -16.00
CA LYS A 92 -46.83 -40.56 -16.94
C LYS A 92 -46.43 -41.38 -18.16
N HIS A 93 -46.05 -42.64 -17.99
CA HIS A 93 -45.77 -43.56 -19.09
C HIS A 93 -47.00 -43.80 -19.97
N SER A 94 -48.16 -44.10 -19.38
CA SER A 94 -49.42 -44.28 -20.11
C SER A 94 -49.79 -43.06 -20.94
N LEU A 95 -49.57 -41.86 -20.38
CA LEU A 95 -49.77 -40.61 -21.10
C LEU A 95 -48.78 -40.44 -22.26
N ASN A 96 -47.51 -40.82 -22.08
CA ASN A 96 -46.51 -40.84 -23.15
C ASN A 96 -46.91 -41.81 -24.27
N GLN A 97 -47.37 -43.03 -23.94
CA GLN A 97 -47.87 -44.01 -24.91
C GLN A 97 -49.10 -43.52 -25.67
N PHE A 98 -49.99 -42.81 -24.98
CA PHE A 98 -51.12 -42.20 -25.63
C PHE A 98 -50.66 -41.20 -26.70
N TYR A 99 -49.75 -40.26 -26.34
CA TYR A 99 -49.25 -39.27 -27.28
C TYR A 99 -48.38 -39.84 -28.41
N SER A 100 -47.63 -40.91 -28.18
CA SER A 100 -46.82 -41.56 -29.22
C SER A 100 -47.67 -42.20 -30.33
N ARG A 101 -48.92 -42.58 -30.01
CA ARG A 101 -49.88 -43.19 -30.94
C ARG A 101 -50.74 -42.15 -31.69
N GLN A 102 -50.71 -40.89 -31.27
CA GLN A 102 -51.50 -39.83 -31.92
C GLN A 102 -50.78 -39.30 -33.16
N LYS A 103 -51.49 -39.22 -34.29
CA LYS A 103 -50.93 -38.74 -35.58
C LYS A 103 -50.28 -37.34 -35.50
N LYS A 104 -50.77 -36.47 -34.61
CA LYS A 104 -50.26 -35.09 -34.44
C LYS A 104 -49.01 -34.98 -33.56
N THR A 105 -48.74 -35.96 -32.70
CA THR A 105 -47.66 -35.88 -31.69
C THR A 105 -46.70 -37.08 -31.74
N SER A 106 -46.92 -38.05 -32.61
CA SER A 106 -46.10 -39.26 -32.72
C SER A 106 -44.63 -38.99 -33.08
N GLN A 107 -44.35 -37.91 -33.83
CA GLN A 107 -42.98 -37.49 -34.13
C GLN A 107 -42.25 -36.87 -32.93
N GLU A 108 -42.99 -36.48 -31.89
CA GLU A 108 -42.45 -35.82 -30.70
C GLU A 108 -42.31 -36.75 -29.49
N TYR A 109 -43.06 -37.85 -29.45
CA TYR A 109 -43.11 -38.80 -28.35
C TYR A 109 -42.77 -40.21 -28.86
N GLU A 110 -41.59 -40.71 -28.49
CA GLU A 110 -41.20 -42.08 -28.82
C GLU A 110 -41.95 -43.10 -27.95
N PRO A 111 -42.38 -44.25 -28.52
CA PRO A 111 -42.89 -45.37 -27.75
C PRO A 111 -41.82 -45.93 -26.80
N ILE A 112 -42.18 -46.09 -25.53
CA ILE A 112 -41.32 -46.67 -24.49
C ILE A 112 -41.80 -48.10 -24.19
N GLN A 113 -40.91 -49.10 -24.17
CA GLN A 113 -41.30 -50.45 -23.79
C GLN A 113 -41.79 -50.48 -22.33
N ASP A 114 -42.79 -51.29 -22.02
CA ASP A 114 -43.35 -51.34 -20.66
C ASP A 114 -42.51 -52.21 -19.71
N ILE A 115 -42.51 -51.84 -18.43
CA ILE A 115 -41.92 -52.62 -17.32
C ILE A 115 -43.07 -53.21 -16.51
N ILE A 116 -43.15 -54.54 -16.52
CA ILE A 116 -44.28 -55.27 -15.91
C ILE A 116 -44.21 -55.25 -14.38
N LYS A 117 -43.01 -55.32 -13.79
CA LYS A 117 -42.82 -55.42 -12.33
C LYS A 117 -42.59 -54.05 -11.68
N ASP A 118 -43.38 -53.72 -10.65
CA ASP A 118 -43.21 -52.49 -9.88
C ASP A 118 -41.86 -52.41 -9.15
N SER A 119 -41.34 -53.55 -8.70
CA SER A 119 -40.01 -53.61 -8.08
C SER A 119 -38.90 -53.18 -9.04
N THR A 120 -38.97 -53.58 -10.31
CA THR A 120 -38.01 -53.15 -11.34
C THR A 120 -38.10 -51.63 -11.57
N LEU A 121 -39.31 -51.07 -11.59
CA LEU A 121 -39.48 -49.62 -11.78
C LEU A 121 -38.92 -48.81 -10.61
N ALA A 122 -39.13 -49.29 -9.37
CA ALA A 122 -38.54 -48.68 -8.18
C ALA A 122 -37.01 -48.80 -8.18
N THR A 123 -36.45 -49.96 -8.50
CA THR A 123 -35.00 -50.16 -8.64
C THR A 123 -34.41 -49.20 -9.68
N ASN A 124 -35.04 -49.04 -10.84
CA ASN A 124 -34.55 -48.14 -11.88
C ASN A 124 -34.58 -46.66 -11.45
N VAL A 125 -35.56 -46.25 -10.64
CA VAL A 125 -35.59 -44.90 -10.04
C VAL A 125 -34.43 -44.72 -9.05
N ILE A 126 -34.16 -45.71 -8.20
CA ILE A 126 -33.04 -45.69 -7.25
C ILE A 126 -31.71 -45.64 -8.00
N GLU A 127 -31.53 -46.46 -9.04
CA GLU A 127 -30.34 -46.44 -9.88
C GLU A 127 -30.13 -45.07 -10.54
N ARG A 128 -31.21 -44.43 -11.03
CA ARG A 128 -31.15 -43.08 -11.59
C ARG A 128 -30.78 -42.02 -10.54
N LEU A 129 -31.35 -42.10 -9.34
CA LEU A 129 -31.01 -41.21 -8.22
C LEU A 129 -29.51 -41.31 -7.86
N ASN A 130 -28.99 -42.53 -7.81
CA ASN A 130 -27.57 -42.80 -7.54
C ASN A 130 -26.67 -42.26 -8.65
N ALA A 131 -27.03 -42.46 -9.92
CA ALA A 131 -26.28 -41.91 -11.05
C ALA A 131 -26.22 -40.37 -11.01
N PHE A 132 -27.32 -39.70 -10.66
CA PHE A 132 -27.31 -38.24 -10.45
C PHE A 132 -26.43 -37.83 -9.27
N LYS A 133 -26.51 -38.57 -8.16
CA LYS A 133 -25.71 -38.30 -6.96
C LYS A 133 -24.22 -38.35 -7.27
N GLU A 134 -23.74 -39.39 -7.96
CA GLU A 134 -22.33 -39.53 -8.34
C GLU A 134 -21.83 -38.35 -9.19
N GLN A 135 -22.59 -37.94 -10.20
CA GLN A 135 -22.24 -36.80 -11.05
C GLN A 135 -22.23 -35.48 -10.27
N LEU A 136 -23.21 -35.25 -9.39
CA LEU A 136 -23.26 -34.07 -8.54
C LEU A 136 -22.11 -34.02 -7.53
N GLU A 137 -21.73 -35.17 -6.96
CA GLU A 137 -20.59 -35.28 -6.05
C GLU A 137 -19.27 -34.95 -6.75
N ALA A 138 -19.10 -35.35 -8.01
CA ALA A 138 -17.94 -34.95 -8.82
C ALA A 138 -17.86 -33.43 -8.98
N ILE A 139 -18.98 -32.78 -9.30
CA ILE A 139 -19.05 -31.30 -9.42
C ILE A 139 -18.80 -30.62 -8.07
N ARG A 140 -19.41 -31.12 -6.98
CA ARG A 140 -19.15 -30.63 -5.62
C ARG A 140 -17.68 -30.72 -5.28
N ASN A 141 -17.02 -31.84 -5.57
CA ASN A 141 -15.59 -32.03 -5.31
C ASN A 141 -14.75 -31.02 -6.09
N GLN A 142 -15.10 -30.73 -7.34
CA GLN A 142 -14.44 -29.68 -8.12
C GLN A 142 -14.61 -28.30 -7.47
N GLN A 143 -15.81 -27.98 -6.95
CA GLN A 143 -16.05 -26.72 -6.23
C GLN A 143 -15.26 -26.66 -4.91
N LEU A 144 -15.07 -27.77 -4.20
CA LEU A 144 -14.21 -27.83 -3.00
C LEU A 144 -12.73 -27.61 -3.35
N ILE A 145 -12.24 -28.14 -4.47
CA ILE A 145 -10.89 -27.84 -4.97
C ILE A 145 -10.76 -26.34 -5.28
N LEU A 146 -11.74 -25.76 -5.98
CA LEU A 146 -11.73 -24.34 -6.34
C LEU A 146 -11.79 -23.45 -5.09
N GLN A 147 -12.56 -23.84 -4.08
CA GLN A 147 -12.57 -23.17 -2.78
C GLN A 147 -11.19 -23.22 -2.13
N ALA A 148 -10.57 -24.41 -2.03
CA ALA A 148 -9.23 -24.57 -1.46
C ALA A 148 -8.19 -23.70 -2.18
N LYS A 149 -8.20 -23.69 -3.53
CA LYS A 149 -7.32 -22.82 -4.33
C LYS A 149 -7.56 -21.34 -4.05
N SER A 150 -8.82 -20.91 -3.91
CA SER A 150 -9.15 -19.51 -3.63
C SER A 150 -8.63 -19.02 -2.27
N LEU A 151 -8.49 -19.92 -1.29
CA LEU A 151 -7.91 -19.59 0.02
C LEU A 151 -6.40 -19.32 -0.04
N VAL A 152 -5.72 -19.86 -1.04
CA VAL A 152 -4.27 -19.71 -1.27
C VAL A 152 -3.95 -18.54 -2.22
N ALA A 153 -4.88 -18.15 -3.08
CA ALA A 153 -4.67 -17.25 -4.22
C ALA A 153 -4.40 -15.77 -3.90
N ASN A 154 -4.36 -15.37 -2.62
CA ASN A 154 -4.05 -14.01 -2.19
C ASN A 154 -2.68 -13.98 -1.50
N SER A 155 -1.60 -13.67 -2.23
CA SER A 155 -0.25 -13.57 -1.63
C SER A 155 -0.04 -12.21 -0.95
N ASP A 156 -0.83 -11.97 0.10
CA ASP A 156 -0.56 -10.90 1.10
C ASP A 156 0.90 -10.96 1.60
N ILE A 157 1.52 -12.13 1.52
CA ILE A 157 2.94 -12.38 1.80
C ILE A 157 3.88 -11.57 0.92
N ASP A 158 3.67 -11.51 -0.40
CA ASP A 158 4.59 -10.80 -1.30
C ASP A 158 4.58 -9.30 -1.01
N VAL A 159 3.38 -8.76 -0.75
CA VAL A 159 3.20 -7.36 -0.34
C VAL A 159 3.87 -7.08 1.00
N ASN A 160 3.69 -7.96 1.99
CA ASN A 160 4.31 -7.81 3.31
C ASN A 160 5.84 -7.97 3.27
N GLN A 161 6.36 -8.85 2.42
CA GLN A 161 7.78 -9.04 2.19
C GLN A 161 8.40 -7.78 1.58
N GLU A 162 7.76 -7.18 0.58
CA GLU A 162 8.22 -5.93 -0.02
C GLU A 162 8.12 -4.76 0.95
N ASN A 163 7.03 -4.67 1.72
CA ASN A 163 6.89 -3.69 2.79
C ASN A 163 8.04 -3.79 3.82
N LEU A 164 8.40 -5.01 4.23
CA LEU A 164 9.51 -5.24 5.16
C LEU A 164 10.85 -4.83 4.55
N ARG A 165 11.07 -5.13 3.26
CA ARG A 165 12.28 -4.72 2.53
C ARG A 165 12.40 -3.20 2.49
N LEU A 166 11.33 -2.49 2.17
CA LEU A 166 11.28 -1.03 2.18
C LEU A 166 11.51 -0.46 3.58
N MET A 167 10.93 -1.06 4.62
CA MET A 167 11.16 -0.64 6.00
C MET A 167 12.61 -0.84 6.44
N LYS A 168 13.24 -1.95 6.06
CA LYS A 168 14.68 -2.14 6.30
C LYS A 168 15.51 -1.06 5.59
N SER A 169 15.17 -0.69 4.36
CA SER A 169 15.84 0.40 3.64
C SER A 169 15.68 1.76 4.34
N ASP A 170 14.47 2.08 4.80
CA ASP A 170 14.23 3.34 5.54
C ASP A 170 14.94 3.36 6.89
N TYR A 171 15.04 2.21 7.56
CA TYR A 171 15.84 2.08 8.77
C TYR A 171 17.33 2.31 8.50
N LEU A 172 17.88 1.78 7.40
CA LEU A 172 19.28 2.02 7.03
C LEU A 172 19.55 3.52 6.79
N LYS A 173 18.61 4.24 6.17
CA LYS A 173 18.70 5.71 6.04
C LYS A 173 18.66 6.41 7.40
N LEU A 174 17.85 5.91 8.35
CA LEU A 174 17.79 6.44 9.71
C LEU A 174 19.13 6.26 10.45
N CYS A 175 19.82 5.14 10.25
CA CYS A 175 21.17 4.91 10.79
C CYS A 175 22.18 5.94 10.26
N SER A 176 22.10 6.32 8.98
CA SER A 176 23.04 7.29 8.39
C SER A 176 22.69 8.74 8.71
N ASN A 177 21.40 9.11 8.68
CA ASN A 177 20.92 10.49 8.82
C ASN A 177 19.80 10.57 9.86
N TYR A 178 20.20 10.41 11.12
CA TYR A 178 19.25 10.45 12.23
C TYR A 178 18.73 11.87 12.49
N SER A 179 17.41 12.00 12.63
CA SER A 179 16.74 13.20 13.12
C SER A 179 15.42 12.80 13.80
N LEU A 180 14.90 13.66 14.68
CA LEU A 180 13.58 13.42 15.29
C LEU A 180 12.46 13.32 14.24
N LYS A 181 12.57 14.07 13.14
CA LYS A 181 11.62 14.03 12.02
C LYS A 181 11.69 12.71 11.26
N SER A 182 12.90 12.22 10.94
CA SER A 182 13.07 10.94 10.24
C SER A 182 12.68 9.75 11.12
N LEU A 183 12.94 9.82 12.43
CA LEU A 183 12.44 8.84 13.40
C LEU A 183 10.91 8.81 13.45
N ALA A 184 10.26 9.97 13.62
CA ALA A 184 8.80 10.03 13.68
C ALA A 184 8.13 9.53 12.39
N ALA A 185 8.73 9.82 11.23
CA ALA A 185 8.27 9.30 9.95
C ALA A 185 8.43 7.77 9.85
N PHE A 186 9.55 7.23 10.34
CA PHE A 186 9.76 5.78 10.41
C PHE A 186 8.71 5.11 11.31
N ASP A 187 8.48 5.65 12.51
CA ASP A 187 7.53 5.11 13.48
C ASP A 187 6.11 5.07 12.94
N GLN A 188 5.66 6.17 12.33
CA GLN A 188 4.34 6.25 11.71
C GLN A 188 4.16 5.21 10.60
N LYS A 189 5.20 5.02 9.77
CA LYS A 189 5.17 4.05 8.67
C LYS A 189 5.22 2.61 9.19
N PHE A 190 6.03 2.36 10.21
CA PHE A 190 6.12 1.05 10.86
C PHE A 190 4.77 0.66 11.48
N GLU A 191 4.15 1.54 12.27
CA GLU A 191 2.86 1.28 12.91
C GLU A 191 1.75 1.02 11.89
N LEU A 192 1.76 1.73 10.75
CA LEU A 192 0.80 1.50 9.68
C LEU A 192 0.92 0.08 9.08
N LEU A 193 2.14 -0.40 8.88
CA LEU A 193 2.41 -1.66 8.17
C LEU A 193 2.47 -2.88 9.09
N PHE A 194 3.12 -2.72 10.24
CA PHE A 194 3.49 -3.77 11.18
C PHE A 194 3.02 -3.45 12.62
N GLY A 195 2.15 -2.45 12.80
CA GLY A 195 1.51 -2.20 14.09
C GLY A 195 0.49 -3.28 14.45
N GLU A 196 0.10 -3.31 15.73
CA GLU A 196 -0.76 -4.37 16.30
C GLU A 196 -2.09 -4.53 15.54
N LYS A 197 -2.67 -3.43 15.08
CA LYS A 197 -3.90 -3.45 14.30
C LYS A 197 -3.74 -4.17 12.96
N SER A 198 -2.64 -3.92 12.26
CA SER A 198 -2.34 -4.54 10.96
C SER A 198 -2.02 -6.03 11.15
N ILE A 199 -1.15 -6.35 12.12
CA ILE A 199 -0.78 -7.75 12.45
C ILE A 199 -2.01 -8.57 12.85
N SER A 200 -2.82 -8.06 13.78
CA SER A 200 -4.01 -8.78 14.25
C SER A 200 -5.04 -9.02 13.13
N THR A 201 -5.13 -8.10 12.17
CA THR A 201 -5.98 -8.27 10.98
C THR A 201 -5.48 -9.44 10.13
N PHE A 202 -4.21 -9.44 9.75
CA PHE A 202 -3.62 -10.54 8.95
C PHE A 202 -3.73 -11.89 9.66
N ARG A 203 -3.43 -11.97 10.97
CA ARG A 203 -3.58 -13.20 11.75
C ARG A 203 -5.02 -13.73 11.74
N LYS A 204 -6.01 -12.86 11.89
CA LYS A 204 -7.44 -13.25 11.79
C LYS A 204 -7.78 -13.80 10.41
N HIS A 205 -7.30 -13.16 9.34
CA HIS A 205 -7.51 -13.65 7.98
C HIS A 205 -6.90 -15.04 7.76
N PHE A 206 -5.66 -15.27 8.20
CA PHE A 206 -5.02 -16.58 8.11
C PHE A 206 -5.72 -17.65 8.94
N ALA A 207 -6.13 -17.32 10.17
CA ALA A 207 -6.87 -18.23 11.03
C ALA A 207 -8.21 -18.66 10.39
N GLU A 208 -8.96 -17.72 9.80
CA GLU A 208 -10.21 -18.04 9.11
C GLU A 208 -9.96 -18.90 7.87
N ARG A 209 -8.97 -18.55 7.03
CA ARG A 209 -8.59 -19.36 5.86
C ARG A 209 -8.23 -20.79 6.28
N LYS A 210 -7.42 -20.95 7.34
CA LYS A 210 -7.01 -22.24 7.87
C LYS A 210 -8.21 -23.05 8.36
N LYS A 211 -9.10 -22.43 9.13
CA LYS A 211 -10.34 -23.06 9.60
C LYS A 211 -11.20 -23.59 8.45
N ILE A 212 -11.37 -22.79 7.40
CA ILE A 212 -12.14 -23.21 6.21
C ILE A 212 -11.42 -24.36 5.49
N MET A 213 -10.11 -24.27 5.30
CA MET A 213 -9.31 -25.34 4.69
C MET A 213 -9.40 -26.66 5.47
N ASP A 214 -9.34 -26.60 6.80
CA ASP A 214 -9.48 -27.76 7.68
C ASP A 214 -10.88 -28.39 7.54
N ALA A 215 -11.93 -27.57 7.48
CA ALA A 215 -13.29 -28.07 7.25
C ALA A 215 -13.45 -28.75 5.88
N ILE A 216 -12.87 -28.18 4.81
CA ILE A 216 -12.84 -28.81 3.48
C ILE A 216 -12.10 -30.14 3.53
N MET A 217 -10.98 -30.21 4.27
CA MET A 217 -10.17 -31.41 4.39
C MET A 217 -10.92 -32.54 5.11
N GLU A 218 -11.63 -32.23 6.19
CA GLU A 218 -12.48 -33.20 6.90
C GLU A 218 -13.65 -33.68 6.02
N ALA A 219 -14.30 -32.77 5.29
CA ALA A 219 -15.38 -33.13 4.36
C ALA A 219 -14.93 -34.07 3.23
N CYS A 220 -13.65 -34.00 2.84
CA CYS A 220 -13.06 -34.81 1.77
C CYS A 220 -12.34 -36.06 2.27
N LYS A 221 -12.38 -36.37 3.57
CA LYS A 221 -11.63 -37.48 4.15
C LYS A 221 -12.03 -38.82 3.51
N GLY A 222 -11.03 -39.59 3.08
CA GLY A 222 -11.23 -40.88 2.39
C GLY A 222 -11.58 -40.77 0.90
N MET A 223 -11.71 -39.55 0.36
CA MET A 223 -12.02 -39.34 -1.05
C MET A 223 -10.76 -39.09 -1.90
N PRO A 224 -10.74 -39.43 -3.20
CA PRO A 224 -9.59 -39.14 -4.08
C PRO A 224 -9.19 -37.65 -4.12
N VAL A 225 -10.17 -36.75 -4.00
CA VAL A 225 -9.96 -35.29 -4.00
C VAL A 225 -9.15 -34.79 -2.79
N ALA A 226 -9.10 -35.57 -1.71
CA ALA A 226 -8.33 -35.27 -0.50
C ALA A 226 -6.86 -34.96 -0.80
N LYS A 227 -6.26 -35.65 -1.78
CA LYS A 227 -4.85 -35.46 -2.14
C LYS A 227 -4.59 -34.05 -2.67
N VAL A 228 -5.45 -33.58 -3.58
CA VAL A 228 -5.33 -32.23 -4.19
C VAL A 228 -5.54 -31.15 -3.12
N ILE A 229 -6.52 -31.33 -2.23
CA ILE A 229 -6.78 -30.37 -1.15
C ILE A 229 -5.60 -30.32 -0.17
N ARG A 230 -4.96 -31.47 0.13
CA ARG A 230 -3.79 -31.52 1.01
C ARG A 230 -2.61 -30.72 0.46
N GLU A 231 -2.41 -30.73 -0.85
CA GLU A 231 -1.39 -29.90 -1.51
C GLU A 231 -1.68 -28.41 -1.33
N GLU A 232 -2.93 -27.98 -1.51
CA GLU A 232 -3.33 -26.58 -1.26
C GLU A 232 -3.23 -26.20 0.22
N LYS A 233 -3.58 -27.10 1.14
CA LYS A 233 -3.38 -26.89 2.59
C LYS A 233 -1.91 -26.66 2.94
N SER A 234 -1.01 -27.47 2.39
CA SER A 234 0.44 -27.30 2.60
C SER A 234 0.93 -25.93 2.13
N LYS A 235 0.42 -25.43 0.99
CA LYS A 235 0.74 -24.07 0.51
C LYS A 235 0.23 -23.00 1.49
N LEU A 236 -0.98 -23.15 2.03
CA LEU A 236 -1.52 -22.22 3.03
C LEU A 236 -0.69 -22.24 4.33
N ASP A 237 -0.33 -23.42 4.83
CA ASP A 237 0.52 -23.55 6.02
C ASP A 237 1.91 -22.91 5.79
N LYS A 238 2.47 -23.03 4.59
CA LYS A 238 3.69 -22.33 4.20
C LYS A 238 3.52 -20.81 4.24
N GLN A 239 2.44 -20.28 3.66
CA GLN A 239 2.16 -18.83 3.70
C GLN A 239 2.04 -18.31 5.14
N ILE A 240 1.43 -19.08 6.04
CA ILE A 240 1.35 -18.73 7.47
C ILE A 240 2.75 -18.68 8.09
N GLY A 241 3.60 -19.68 7.83
CA GLY A 241 4.98 -19.70 8.30
C GLY A 241 5.82 -18.54 7.75
N ASP A 242 5.66 -18.21 6.47
CA ASP A 242 6.33 -17.07 5.83
C ASP A 242 5.89 -15.74 6.47
N PHE A 243 4.59 -15.58 6.79
CA PHE A 243 4.09 -14.42 7.52
C PHE A 243 4.73 -14.28 8.90
N ASP A 244 4.80 -15.37 9.68
CA ASP A 244 5.40 -15.35 11.01
C ASP A 244 6.90 -14.99 10.94
N LEU A 245 7.61 -15.46 9.92
CA LEU A 245 9.00 -15.06 9.67
C LEU A 245 9.13 -13.54 9.41
N ILE A 246 8.24 -12.97 8.59
CA ILE A 246 8.21 -11.52 8.32
C ILE A 246 7.96 -10.75 9.63
N MET A 247 7.01 -11.20 10.45
CA MET A 247 6.70 -10.54 11.73
C MET A 247 7.87 -10.59 12.71
N ASN A 248 8.60 -11.70 12.77
CA ASN A 248 9.81 -11.81 13.59
C ASN A 248 10.89 -10.82 13.13
N GLN A 249 11.11 -10.70 11.82
CA GLN A 249 12.07 -9.74 11.28
C GLN A 249 11.62 -8.27 11.47
N ALA A 250 10.32 -7.99 11.41
CA ALA A 250 9.78 -6.66 11.73
C ALA A 250 10.01 -6.31 13.21
N THR A 251 9.80 -7.28 14.10
CA THR A 251 10.04 -7.13 15.55
C THR A 251 11.51 -6.86 15.84
N GLU A 252 12.42 -7.60 15.21
CA GLU A 252 13.87 -7.35 15.28
C GLU A 252 14.22 -5.93 14.81
N LEU A 253 13.64 -5.49 13.69
CA LEU A 253 13.86 -4.13 13.17
C LEU A 253 13.39 -3.05 14.16
N TRP A 254 12.26 -3.27 14.83
CA TRP A 254 11.73 -2.36 15.85
C TRP A 254 12.62 -2.30 17.09
N ASP A 255 13.16 -3.43 17.54
CA ASP A 255 14.12 -3.48 18.65
C ASP A 255 15.40 -2.70 18.31
N LEU A 256 15.96 -2.91 17.11
CA LEU A 256 17.13 -2.17 16.64
C LEU A 256 16.87 -0.66 16.60
N LYS A 257 15.71 -0.24 16.07
CA LYS A 257 15.29 1.17 16.09
C LYS A 257 15.24 1.73 17.51
N THR A 258 14.67 0.97 18.44
CA THR A 258 14.50 1.41 19.83
C THR A 258 15.86 1.62 20.49
N ARG A 259 16.82 0.72 20.26
CA ARG A 259 18.20 0.86 20.73
C ARG A 259 18.90 2.08 20.12
N LEU A 260 18.74 2.31 18.81
CA LEU A 260 19.29 3.48 18.15
C LEU A 260 18.75 4.78 18.76
N GLN A 261 17.44 4.84 19.02
CA GLN A 261 16.79 5.98 19.67
C GLN A 261 17.33 6.23 21.08
N GLN A 262 17.58 5.18 21.88
CA GLN A 262 18.20 5.30 23.20
C GLN A 262 19.61 5.93 23.10
N ILE A 263 20.42 5.46 22.15
CA ILE A 263 21.77 6.00 21.92
C ILE A 263 21.72 7.47 21.52
N LYS A 264 20.78 7.86 20.65
CA LYS A 264 20.60 9.25 20.24
C LYS A 264 20.08 10.14 21.37
N THR A 265 19.30 9.59 22.29
CA THR A 265 18.89 10.29 23.53
C THR A 265 20.09 10.53 24.46
N ILE A 266 21.00 9.55 24.58
CA ILE A 266 22.25 9.71 25.32
C ILE A 266 23.11 10.81 24.68
N GLU A 267 23.27 10.79 23.35
CA GLU A 267 24.01 11.80 22.59
C GLU A 267 23.46 13.21 22.85
N SER A 268 22.13 13.40 22.72
CA SER A 268 21.50 14.69 23.03
C SER A 268 21.71 15.14 24.48
N SER A 269 21.61 14.22 25.44
CA SER A 269 21.86 14.53 26.86
C SER A 269 23.31 14.97 27.11
N VAL A 270 24.29 14.39 26.40
CA VAL A 270 25.69 14.85 26.46
C VAL A 270 25.82 16.23 25.85
N THR A 271 25.23 16.49 24.68
CA THR A 271 25.24 17.81 24.04
C THR A 271 24.67 18.89 24.96
N GLU A 272 23.53 18.65 25.63
CA GLU A 272 22.94 19.60 26.58
C GLU A 272 23.85 19.88 27.79
N LYS A 273 24.59 18.86 28.26
CA LYS A 273 25.52 19.00 29.39
C LYS A 273 26.82 19.70 29.03
N VAL A 274 27.23 19.69 27.75
CA VAL A 274 28.42 20.42 27.28
C VAL A 274 28.33 21.91 27.65
N ASP A 275 27.19 22.55 27.37
CA ASP A 275 27.03 23.99 27.60
C ASP A 275 27.06 24.38 29.09
N VAL A 276 26.79 23.42 29.98
CA VAL A 276 26.65 23.67 31.43
C VAL A 276 27.90 23.26 32.23
N LEU A 277 28.61 22.23 31.76
CA LEU A 277 29.70 21.58 32.51
C LEU A 277 31.05 21.63 31.79
N LEU A 278 31.11 21.80 30.47
CA LEU A 278 32.37 21.94 29.75
C LEU A 278 32.88 23.39 29.81
N ILE A 279 33.14 23.87 31.02
CA ILE A 279 33.64 25.23 31.28
C ILE A 279 35.17 25.15 31.44
N PRO A 280 35.98 25.65 30.49
CA PRO A 280 37.43 25.44 30.48
C PRO A 280 38.18 25.96 31.72
N SER A 281 37.57 26.89 32.46
CA SER A 281 38.18 27.53 33.63
C SER A 281 37.70 26.94 34.97
N ASP A 282 36.72 26.03 34.97
CA ASP A 282 36.13 25.49 36.20
C ASP A 282 36.48 24.00 36.37
N PRO A 283 37.48 23.65 37.20
CA PRO A 283 37.92 22.27 37.36
C PRO A 283 36.88 21.37 38.05
N GLN A 284 35.95 21.92 38.84
CA GLN A 284 34.91 21.10 39.47
C GLN A 284 33.88 20.68 38.43
N LYS A 285 33.39 21.63 37.62
CA LYS A 285 32.48 21.38 36.50
C LYS A 285 33.05 20.37 35.50
N LEU A 286 34.33 20.47 35.18
CA LEU A 286 35.01 19.53 34.28
C LEU A 286 35.08 18.11 34.84
N ARG A 287 35.34 17.94 36.14
CA ARG A 287 35.31 16.61 36.80
C ARG A 287 33.90 16.02 36.81
N GLU A 288 32.89 16.81 37.14
CA GLU A 288 31.48 16.40 37.08
C GLU A 288 31.08 15.96 35.67
N PHE A 289 31.57 16.64 34.63
CA PHE A 289 31.32 16.27 33.24
C PHE A 289 31.96 14.94 32.85
N ILE A 290 33.21 14.69 33.27
CA ILE A 290 33.92 13.43 32.99
C ILE A 290 33.22 12.24 33.66
N GLU A 291 32.81 12.38 34.93
CA GLU A 291 32.06 11.34 35.64
C GLU A 291 30.71 11.06 34.96
N PHE A 292 30.01 12.11 34.54
CA PHE A 292 28.76 11.99 33.76
C PHE A 292 28.98 11.22 32.45
N ILE A 293 30.00 11.57 31.66
CA ILE A 293 30.30 10.86 30.40
C ILE A 293 30.68 9.40 30.67
N ALA A 294 31.52 9.12 31.67
CA ALA A 294 31.91 7.74 32.00
C ALA A 294 30.69 6.86 32.34
N GLY A 295 29.66 7.43 32.98
CA GLY A 295 28.38 6.77 33.19
C GLY A 295 27.64 6.45 31.88
N LYS A 296 27.62 7.40 30.94
CA LYS A 296 26.99 7.26 29.62
C LYS A 296 27.73 6.30 28.70
N GLU A 297 29.05 6.25 28.72
CA GLU A 297 29.85 5.25 27.98
C GLU A 297 29.49 3.81 28.40
N LYS A 298 29.33 3.57 29.71
CA LYS A 298 28.87 2.26 30.22
C LYS A 298 27.43 1.92 29.80
N GLU A 299 26.57 2.92 29.63
CA GLU A 299 25.20 2.73 29.13
C GLU A 299 25.20 2.35 27.65
N ILE A 300 25.99 3.07 26.83
CA ILE A 300 26.17 2.79 25.40
C ILE A 300 26.71 1.37 25.18
N GLN A 301 27.72 0.97 25.94
CA GLN A 301 28.32 -0.36 25.82
C GLN A 301 27.28 -1.47 26.08
N ARG A 302 26.45 -1.33 27.11
CA ARG A 302 25.37 -2.27 27.41
C ARG A 302 24.34 -2.36 26.27
N ILE A 303 23.96 -1.22 25.68
CA ILE A 303 23.02 -1.21 24.54
C ILE A 303 23.63 -1.93 23.32
N LYS A 304 24.91 -1.66 23.04
CA LYS A 304 25.67 -2.22 21.91
C LYS A 304 25.87 -3.74 22.03
N GLU A 305 26.18 -4.23 23.23
CA GLU A 305 26.32 -5.66 23.54
C GLU A 305 25.01 -6.44 23.33
N GLY A 306 23.86 -5.80 23.56
CA GLY A 306 22.55 -6.39 23.30
C GLY A 306 22.17 -6.52 21.82
N ILE A 307 23.01 -6.07 20.89
CA ILE A 307 22.77 -6.22 19.44
C ILE A 307 23.46 -7.50 18.95
N HIS A 308 22.68 -8.57 18.86
CA HIS A 308 23.12 -9.84 18.31
C HIS A 308 22.75 -9.92 16.82
N GLY A 309 23.62 -10.50 15.99
CA GLY A 309 23.38 -10.62 14.55
C GLY A 309 24.47 -10.01 13.68
N SER A 310 24.53 -10.51 12.43
CA SER A 310 25.54 -10.16 11.42
C SER A 310 24.95 -9.56 10.15
N ALA A 311 23.62 -9.49 10.02
CA ALA A 311 22.97 -8.89 8.85
C ALA A 311 23.28 -7.39 8.74
N GLU A 312 23.12 -6.84 7.53
CA GLU A 312 23.43 -5.45 7.22
C GLU A 312 22.79 -4.44 8.20
N ILE A 313 21.53 -4.64 8.58
CA ILE A 313 20.84 -3.79 9.55
C ILE A 313 21.53 -3.78 10.93
N HIS A 314 22.07 -4.92 11.38
CA HIS A 314 22.80 -5.04 12.64
C HIS A 314 24.14 -4.32 12.57
N GLN A 315 24.88 -4.53 11.48
CA GLN A 315 26.19 -3.92 11.29
C GLN A 315 26.07 -2.39 11.19
N ASN A 316 25.10 -1.89 10.43
CA ASN A 316 24.87 -0.45 10.32
C ASN A 316 24.38 0.17 11.63
N THR A 317 23.56 -0.55 12.41
CA THR A 317 23.20 -0.09 13.76
C THR A 317 24.44 0.01 14.64
N LYS A 318 25.28 -1.04 14.69
CA LYS A 318 26.54 -1.04 15.46
C LYS A 318 27.48 0.09 15.03
N ARG A 319 27.55 0.39 13.73
CA ARG A 319 28.34 1.51 13.19
C ARG A 319 27.80 2.86 13.67
N ALA A 320 26.51 3.12 13.51
CA ALA A 320 25.88 4.36 13.97
C ALA A 320 26.04 4.58 15.48
N ILE A 321 26.00 3.49 16.26
CA ILE A 321 26.30 3.53 17.69
C ILE A 321 27.77 3.87 17.93
N GLY A 322 28.70 3.26 17.18
CA GLY A 322 30.13 3.55 17.28
C GLY A 322 30.48 5.01 16.97
N GLU A 323 29.80 5.62 15.99
CA GLU A 323 29.96 7.06 15.68
C GLU A 323 29.51 7.94 16.87
N SER A 324 28.39 7.59 17.49
CA SER A 324 27.86 8.31 18.66
C SER A 324 28.77 8.11 19.90
N GLU A 325 29.30 6.90 20.09
CA GLU A 325 30.28 6.56 21.12
C GLU A 325 31.57 7.39 20.95
N GLN A 326 32.07 7.50 19.72
CA GLN A 326 33.26 8.29 19.40
C GLN A 326 33.05 9.78 19.67
N TYR A 327 31.90 10.34 19.26
CA TYR A 327 31.56 11.74 19.55
C TYR A 327 31.57 12.02 21.07
N ILE A 328 30.97 11.14 21.87
CA ILE A 328 30.91 11.28 23.32
C ILE A 328 32.31 11.17 23.94
N ARG A 329 33.13 10.23 23.47
CA ARG A 329 34.51 10.08 23.92
C ARG A 329 35.35 11.33 23.64
N GLN A 330 35.21 11.94 22.46
CA GLN A 330 35.89 13.20 22.13
C GLN A 330 35.53 14.33 23.09
N LYS A 331 34.29 14.40 23.57
CA LYS A 331 33.88 15.41 24.56
C LYS A 331 34.52 15.19 25.93
N ARG A 332 34.74 13.94 26.30
CA ARG A 332 35.49 13.58 27.51
C ARG A 332 36.96 13.95 27.39
N GLU A 333 37.60 13.58 26.28
CA GLU A 333 39.00 13.93 26.01
C GLU A 333 39.22 15.45 26.03
N GLN A 334 38.27 16.23 25.50
CA GLN A 334 38.30 17.69 25.56
C GLN A 334 38.25 18.23 27.00
N ALA A 335 37.44 17.63 27.87
CA ALA A 335 37.35 18.02 29.27
C ALA A 335 38.62 17.66 30.06
N GLU A 336 39.17 16.47 29.81
CA GLU A 336 40.44 16.01 30.38
C GLU A 336 41.60 16.95 29.97
N PHE A 337 41.63 17.38 28.70
CA PHE A 337 42.60 18.36 28.21
C PHE A 337 42.52 19.71 28.95
N PHE A 338 41.31 20.26 29.14
CA PHE A 338 41.16 21.51 29.89
C PHE A 338 41.58 21.39 31.36
N LEU A 339 41.28 20.26 32.01
CA LEU A 339 41.76 19.99 33.37
C LEU A 339 43.28 19.97 33.45
N GLN A 340 43.95 19.37 32.46
CA GLN A 340 45.40 19.32 32.39
C GLN A 340 46.02 20.72 32.17
N GLN A 341 45.40 21.56 31.35
CA GLN A 341 45.83 22.95 31.19
C GLN A 341 45.74 23.73 32.51
N ILE A 342 44.62 23.64 33.23
CA ILE A 342 44.46 24.31 34.54
C ILE A 342 45.55 23.86 35.52
N SER A 343 45.87 22.56 35.58
CA SER A 343 46.93 22.07 36.47
C SER A 343 48.32 22.60 36.12
N ASN A 344 48.59 22.79 34.82
CA ASN A 344 49.88 23.32 34.35
C ASN A 344 49.99 24.82 34.63
N THR A 345 48.94 25.61 34.37
CA THR A 345 48.95 27.06 34.66
C THR A 345 49.02 27.36 36.16
N ARG A 346 48.42 26.51 37.00
CA ARG A 346 48.52 26.63 38.47
C ARG A 346 49.91 26.28 39.01
N SER A 347 50.74 25.61 38.20
CA SER A 347 52.13 25.30 38.52
C SER A 347 53.11 26.39 38.06
N GLU A 348 52.67 27.35 37.22
CA GLU A 348 53.56 28.33 36.56
C GLU A 348 53.47 29.80 37.06
N ALA A 349 52.65 30.17 38.06
CA ALA A 349 52.73 31.53 38.63
C ALA A 349 52.36 31.62 40.12
N PRO A 350 53.13 32.36 40.98
CA PRO A 350 54.07 33.44 40.63
C PRO A 350 55.48 33.36 41.26
N GLN A 351 56.53 33.33 40.42
CA GLN A 351 57.79 34.04 40.69
C GLN A 351 58.05 35.02 39.54
N GLN A 352 57.83 36.31 39.80
CA GLN A 352 58.60 37.48 39.31
C GLN A 352 57.71 38.73 39.24
N ARG A 353 57.90 39.61 40.23
CA ARG A 353 57.73 41.06 40.10
C ARG A 353 59.13 41.67 40.13
N LYS A 354 59.48 42.43 39.09
CA LYS A 354 60.19 43.73 39.06
C LYS A 354 60.79 43.92 37.65
N ILE A 355 60.30 44.93 36.91
CA ILE A 355 61.04 46.13 36.43
C ILE A 355 62.07 45.73 35.33
N ASP A 356 62.00 46.19 34.07
CA ASP A 356 62.03 47.60 33.67
C ASP A 356 61.62 47.83 32.19
N GLU A 357 61.42 49.11 31.89
CA GLU A 357 61.08 49.74 30.61
C GLU A 357 62.13 49.53 29.49
N SER A 358 61.66 49.34 28.25
CA SER A 358 62.18 50.11 27.10
C SER A 358 61.33 49.92 25.83
N GLN A 359 61.18 51.04 25.14
CA GLN A 359 60.40 51.33 23.94
C GLN A 359 60.67 50.39 22.74
N GLU A 360 59.63 50.13 21.94
CA GLU A 360 59.69 50.46 20.51
C GLU A 360 58.30 50.51 19.86
N SER A 361 58.12 51.54 19.05
CA SER A 361 56.91 51.98 18.36
C SER A 361 56.56 51.12 17.14
N VAL A 362 55.28 50.76 16.96
CA VAL A 362 54.67 50.72 15.62
C VAL A 362 53.19 51.10 15.71
N VAL A 363 52.85 52.11 14.93
CA VAL A 363 51.54 52.67 14.64
C VAL A 363 50.52 51.59 14.23
N PHE A 364 49.41 51.49 14.96
CA PHE A 364 48.19 50.81 14.49
C PHE A 364 47.30 51.83 13.78
N THR A 365 47.35 51.84 12.46
CA THR A 365 46.23 52.29 11.62
C THR A 365 45.18 51.18 11.54
N PRO A 366 43.88 51.54 11.40
CA PRO A 366 42.80 50.57 11.38
C PRO A 366 42.80 49.82 10.04
N LYS A 367 42.96 48.50 10.08
CA LYS A 367 42.75 47.67 8.88
C LYS A 367 41.26 47.48 8.66
N GLU A 368 40.79 48.21 7.65
CA GLU A 368 39.58 48.02 6.87
C GLU A 368 39.14 46.56 6.75
N SER A 369 37.86 46.33 7.06
CA SER A 369 37.08 45.19 6.62
C SER A 369 37.14 45.08 5.08
N SER A 370 37.66 43.96 4.58
CA SER A 370 37.77 43.71 3.15
C SER A 370 36.39 43.61 2.47
N PRO A 371 36.17 44.25 1.30
CA PRO A 371 34.90 44.26 0.56
C PRO A 371 34.58 42.94 -0.20
N LYS A 372 35.17 41.80 0.21
CA LYS A 372 35.02 40.51 -0.48
C LYS A 372 33.89 39.62 0.06
N SER A 373 33.46 39.79 1.32
CA SER A 373 32.31 39.06 1.89
C SER A 373 30.98 39.55 1.33
N ASP A 374 30.87 40.87 1.14
CA ASP A 374 29.59 41.50 0.80
C ASP A 374 29.18 41.20 -0.65
N LYS A 375 30.13 41.17 -1.58
CA LYS A 375 29.88 40.76 -2.98
C LYS A 375 29.35 39.34 -3.12
N LYS A 376 29.88 38.38 -2.33
CA LYS A 376 29.46 36.97 -2.40
C LYS A 376 28.04 36.78 -1.83
N ASN A 377 27.69 37.56 -0.81
CA ASN A 377 26.35 37.56 -0.23
C ASN A 377 25.32 38.23 -1.16
N GLU A 378 25.71 39.30 -1.87
CA GLU A 378 24.90 39.96 -2.89
C GLU A 378 24.63 39.04 -4.09
N GLU A 379 25.64 38.33 -4.61
CA GLU A 379 25.50 37.39 -5.71
C GLU A 379 24.57 36.21 -5.36
N ALA A 380 24.72 35.61 -4.18
CA ALA A 380 23.85 34.53 -3.72
C ALA A 380 22.41 35.00 -3.50
N LEU A 381 22.21 36.22 -3.00
CA LEU A 381 20.89 36.83 -2.85
C LEU A 381 20.25 37.09 -4.22
N ALA A 382 21.02 37.55 -5.21
CA ALA A 382 20.54 37.76 -6.58
C ALA A 382 20.10 36.43 -7.24
N VAL A 383 20.85 35.35 -7.05
CA VAL A 383 20.45 34.00 -7.51
C VAL A 383 19.15 33.55 -6.84
N LYS A 384 19.00 33.75 -5.53
CA LYS A 384 17.76 33.40 -4.82
C LYS A 384 16.56 34.20 -5.31
N LYS A 385 16.72 35.51 -5.52
CA LYS A 385 15.69 36.35 -6.14
C LYS A 385 15.32 35.85 -7.54
N ALA A 386 16.29 35.51 -8.38
CA ALA A 386 16.03 34.96 -9.71
C ALA A 386 15.23 33.64 -9.66
N ARG A 387 15.53 32.75 -8.71
CA ARG A 387 14.79 31.49 -8.53
C ARG A 387 13.37 31.68 -7.98
N LEU A 388 13.17 32.64 -7.07
CA LEU A 388 11.83 33.01 -6.61
C LEU A 388 11.00 33.62 -7.75
N GLN A 389 11.60 34.48 -8.57
CA GLN A 389 10.96 35.05 -9.75
C GLN A 389 10.64 33.97 -10.80
N GLU A 390 11.49 32.96 -10.93
CA GLU A 390 11.20 31.78 -11.76
C GLU A 390 9.95 31.02 -11.27
N ALA A 391 9.83 30.77 -9.97
CA ALA A 391 8.64 30.14 -9.39
C ALA A 391 7.36 30.98 -9.65
N ILE A 392 7.45 32.30 -9.46
CA ILE A 392 6.35 33.24 -9.74
C ILE A 392 5.97 33.20 -11.23
N SER A 393 6.96 33.25 -12.13
CA SER A 393 6.76 33.19 -13.58
C SER A 393 6.08 31.89 -14.02
N LEU A 394 6.46 30.76 -13.42
CA LEU A 394 5.86 29.46 -13.68
C LEU A 394 4.36 29.43 -13.28
N ILE A 395 4.03 29.96 -12.10
CA ILE A 395 2.64 30.11 -11.63
C ILE A 395 1.82 30.98 -12.59
N GLN A 396 2.38 32.12 -12.99
CA GLN A 396 1.72 33.04 -13.93
C GLN A 396 1.48 32.40 -15.29
N THR A 397 2.45 31.67 -15.82
CA THR A 397 2.37 30.98 -17.11
C THR A 397 1.25 29.96 -17.08
N TYR A 398 1.21 29.12 -16.03
CA TYR A 398 0.14 28.15 -15.87
C TYR A 398 -1.24 28.80 -15.72
N ARG A 399 -1.35 29.88 -14.93
CA ARG A 399 -2.62 30.62 -14.77
C ARG A 399 -3.12 31.15 -16.12
N LYS A 400 -2.26 31.81 -16.89
CA LYS A 400 -2.61 32.34 -18.23
C LYS A 400 -3.09 31.23 -19.16
N THR A 401 -2.49 30.04 -19.09
CA THR A 401 -2.92 28.87 -19.86
C THR A 401 -4.33 28.42 -19.47
N ILE A 402 -4.62 28.30 -18.18
CA ILE A 402 -5.97 27.94 -17.69
C ILE A 402 -7.01 29.01 -18.07
N GLU A 403 -6.67 30.29 -17.95
CA GLU A 403 -7.58 31.40 -18.31
C GLU A 403 -7.91 31.41 -19.81
N LYS A 404 -6.93 31.11 -20.67
CA LYS A 404 -7.15 30.91 -22.11
C LYS A 404 -8.07 29.72 -22.40
N GLU A 405 -7.85 28.59 -21.71
CA GLU A 405 -8.69 27.40 -21.83
C GLU A 405 -10.13 27.67 -21.34
N GLN A 406 -10.30 28.38 -20.21
CA GLN A 406 -11.60 28.70 -19.63
C GLN A 406 -12.48 29.52 -20.58
N LYS A 407 -11.89 30.38 -21.42
CA LYS A 407 -12.59 31.13 -22.48
C LYS A 407 -13.09 30.24 -23.62
N ARG A 408 -12.45 29.08 -23.86
CA ARG A 408 -12.76 28.15 -24.97
C ARG A 408 -13.83 27.10 -24.62
N PHE A 409 -14.01 26.78 -23.34
CA PHE A 409 -14.98 25.75 -22.92
C PHE A 409 -16.34 26.36 -22.55
N SER A 410 -17.44 25.85 -23.12
CA SER A 410 -18.81 26.33 -22.89
C SER A 410 -19.51 25.70 -21.68
N VAL A 411 -18.97 24.60 -21.15
CA VAL A 411 -19.61 23.79 -20.09
C VAL A 411 -19.35 24.38 -18.69
N LYS A 412 -20.43 24.66 -17.94
CA LYS A 412 -20.39 25.32 -16.60
C LYS A 412 -19.46 24.64 -15.59
N PHE A 413 -19.38 23.31 -15.61
CA PHE A 413 -18.55 22.53 -14.69
C PHE A 413 -17.04 22.75 -14.90
N TYR A 414 -16.56 22.78 -16.14
CA TYR A 414 -15.16 23.04 -16.47
C TYR A 414 -14.76 24.47 -16.11
N LYS A 415 -15.67 25.43 -16.31
CA LYS A 415 -15.45 26.83 -15.91
C LYS A 415 -15.25 27.00 -14.41
N SER A 416 -16.06 26.34 -13.58
CA SER A 416 -15.96 26.40 -12.11
C SER A 416 -14.60 25.87 -11.62
N ARG A 417 -14.15 24.72 -12.13
CA ARG A 417 -12.86 24.11 -11.76
C ARG A 417 -11.66 24.95 -12.19
N HIS A 418 -11.70 25.54 -13.40
CA HIS A 418 -10.64 26.42 -13.88
C HIS A 418 -10.55 27.72 -13.07
N GLN A 419 -11.69 28.27 -12.65
CA GLN A 419 -11.74 29.47 -11.80
C GLN A 419 -11.08 29.25 -10.43
N GLU A 420 -11.29 28.09 -9.82
CA GLU A 420 -10.64 27.74 -8.55
C GLU A 420 -9.12 27.56 -8.68
N LYS A 421 -8.67 26.89 -9.76
CA LYS A 421 -7.24 26.77 -10.08
C LYS A 421 -6.59 28.14 -10.31
N SER A 422 -7.25 29.02 -11.05
CA SER A 422 -6.77 30.40 -11.25
C SER A 422 -6.72 31.17 -9.92
N SER A 423 -7.75 31.03 -9.08
CA SER A 423 -7.80 31.68 -7.75
C SER A 423 -6.68 31.20 -6.81
N TYR A 424 -6.35 29.92 -6.85
CA TYR A 424 -5.19 29.36 -6.14
C TYR A 424 -3.88 29.98 -6.65
N CYS A 425 -3.66 30.00 -7.97
CA CYS A 425 -2.47 30.59 -8.56
C CYS A 425 -2.33 32.09 -8.23
N LEU A 426 -3.42 32.85 -8.27
CA LEU A 426 -3.45 34.26 -7.85
C LEU A 426 -3.04 34.47 -6.40
N SER A 427 -3.56 33.62 -5.51
CA SER A 427 -3.28 33.71 -4.07
C SER A 427 -1.83 33.31 -3.77
N LEU A 428 -1.33 32.24 -4.40
CA LEU A 428 0.05 31.80 -4.23
C LEU A 428 1.04 32.80 -4.81
N GLU A 429 0.77 33.35 -6.00
CA GLU A 429 1.58 34.43 -6.57
C GLU A 429 1.66 35.63 -5.63
N ARG A 430 0.52 36.04 -5.05
CA ARG A 430 0.49 37.17 -4.10
C ARG A 430 1.36 36.90 -2.88
N GLU A 431 1.23 35.74 -2.25
CA GLU A 431 2.05 35.37 -1.09
C GLU A 431 3.55 35.35 -1.42
N LEU A 432 3.94 34.81 -2.58
CA LEU A 432 5.35 34.78 -2.99
C LEU A 432 5.89 36.17 -3.32
N ARG A 433 5.10 37.04 -3.96
CA ARG A 433 5.48 38.44 -4.22
C ARG A 433 5.69 39.23 -2.93
N LEU A 434 4.93 38.96 -1.88
CA LEU A 434 5.16 39.60 -0.57
C LEU A 434 6.52 39.21 0.01
N GLN A 435 7.01 38.00 -0.26
CA GLN A 435 8.30 37.49 0.23
C GLN A 435 9.49 37.98 -0.60
N ASP A 436 9.27 38.47 -1.83
CA ASP A 436 10.34 38.97 -2.72
C ASP A 436 11.04 40.22 -2.16
N ASN A 437 10.30 41.07 -1.46
CA ASN A 437 10.83 42.27 -0.80
C ASN A 437 11.54 41.96 0.53
N ASP A 438 11.16 40.87 1.21
CA ASP A 438 11.69 40.48 2.52
C ASP A 438 12.82 39.42 2.44
N LEU A 439 13.24 39.06 1.22
CA LEU A 439 14.21 38.00 0.99
C LEU A 439 15.61 38.40 1.49
N LYS A 440 16.19 37.58 2.37
CA LYS A 440 17.54 37.73 2.93
C LYS A 440 18.46 36.61 2.47
N PHE A 441 19.77 36.77 2.68
CA PHE A 441 20.75 35.75 2.33
C PHE A 441 20.47 34.42 3.04
N GLU A 442 20.00 34.42 4.28
CA GLU A 442 19.68 33.22 5.07
C GLU A 442 18.33 32.58 4.70
N SER A 443 17.52 33.24 3.87
CA SER A 443 16.20 32.74 3.49
C SER A 443 16.28 31.40 2.75
N ASN A 444 15.45 30.43 3.15
CA ASN A 444 15.26 29.17 2.45
C ASN A 444 14.05 29.28 1.51
N LEU A 445 14.29 29.24 0.19
CA LEU A 445 13.22 29.36 -0.81
C LEU A 445 12.24 28.20 -0.75
N HIS A 446 12.72 26.99 -0.45
CA HIS A 446 11.86 25.81 -0.30
C HIS A 446 10.83 26.01 0.81
N ASP A 447 11.28 26.53 1.96
CA ASP A 447 10.40 26.82 3.11
C ASP A 447 9.44 27.97 2.80
N ILE A 448 9.92 29.01 2.12
CA ILE A 448 9.08 30.14 1.69
C ILE A 448 7.93 29.66 0.81
N ILE A 449 8.22 28.83 -0.19
CA ILE A 449 7.19 28.32 -1.12
C ILE A 449 6.22 27.39 -0.39
N ASN A 450 6.71 26.48 0.45
CA ASN A 450 5.86 25.57 1.20
C ASN A 450 4.99 26.28 2.25
N ASN A 451 5.50 27.33 2.89
CA ASN A 451 4.73 28.15 3.82
C ASN A 451 3.66 28.98 3.11
N ALA A 452 3.98 29.57 1.94
CA ALA A 452 3.00 30.25 1.10
C ALA A 452 1.88 29.28 0.66
N HIS A 453 2.24 28.06 0.24
CA HIS A 453 1.27 27.01 -0.09
C HIS A 453 0.36 26.66 1.10
N LYS A 454 0.93 26.46 2.29
CA LYS A 454 0.16 26.18 3.52
C LYS A 454 -0.80 27.32 3.86
N LYS A 455 -0.35 28.57 3.79
CA LYS A 455 -1.20 29.76 4.03
C LYS A 455 -2.39 29.81 3.06
N VAL A 456 -2.14 29.63 1.76
CA VAL A 456 -3.19 29.65 0.72
C VAL A 456 -4.20 28.51 0.90
N THR A 457 -3.78 27.39 1.49
CA THR A 457 -4.62 26.19 1.66
C THR A 457 -5.22 26.02 3.07
N ALA A 458 -4.90 26.93 4.01
CA ALA A 458 -5.32 26.84 5.42
C ALA A 458 -6.79 27.21 5.73
N GLY A 459 -7.62 27.53 4.74
CA GLY A 459 -9.03 27.92 4.95
C GLY A 459 -9.98 26.76 5.31
N SER A 460 -10.88 26.98 6.29
CA SER A 460 -11.95 26.08 6.70
C SER A 460 -13.18 26.13 5.77
N GLY A 461 -13.76 24.96 5.46
CA GLY A 461 -15.15 24.80 5.02
C GLY A 461 -15.44 25.12 3.54
N ALA A 462 -15.98 24.14 2.80
CA ALA A 462 -16.40 24.19 1.39
C ALA A 462 -15.31 24.40 0.32
N LYS A 463 -14.36 25.33 0.47
CA LYS A 463 -13.24 25.49 -0.51
C LYS A 463 -12.37 24.24 -0.58
N LYS A 464 -12.03 23.64 0.57
CA LYS A 464 -11.20 22.43 0.69
C LYS A 464 -11.79 21.19 -0.01
N GLU A 465 -13.12 21.11 -0.10
CA GLU A 465 -13.83 20.00 -0.76
C GLU A 465 -13.96 20.18 -2.27
N ILE A 466 -14.19 21.39 -2.78
CA ILE A 466 -14.32 21.59 -4.24
C ILE A 466 -12.94 21.47 -4.92
N ILE A 467 -11.90 21.88 -4.20
CA ILE A 467 -10.47 21.67 -4.50
C ILE A 467 -10.09 20.18 -4.67
N THR A 468 -10.81 19.25 -4.02
CA THR A 468 -10.51 17.81 -3.98
C THR A 468 -11.57 16.90 -4.59
N LYS A 469 -12.74 17.42 -4.99
CA LYS A 469 -13.82 16.65 -5.63
C LYS A 469 -13.49 16.27 -7.07
N GLY A 470 -12.77 15.16 -7.21
CA GLY A 470 -12.45 14.49 -8.47
C GLY A 470 -11.44 13.34 -8.39
N GLY A 471 -11.15 12.79 -7.21
CA GLY A 471 -10.25 11.63 -7.05
C GLY A 471 -8.75 11.92 -7.28
N SER A 472 -8.40 13.17 -7.57
CA SER A 472 -7.03 13.69 -7.67
C SER A 472 -7.05 15.06 -7.01
N TYR A 473 -6.15 15.30 -6.06
CA TYR A 473 -5.93 16.62 -5.46
C TYR A 473 -5.74 17.62 -6.63
N PHE A 474 -6.72 18.51 -6.84
CA PHE A 474 -6.84 19.43 -7.99
C PHE A 474 -6.89 18.85 -9.44
N GLY A 475 -7.52 17.71 -9.68
CA GLY A 475 -8.36 17.44 -10.87
C GLY A 475 -7.82 17.59 -12.32
N THR A 476 -6.54 17.84 -12.57
CA THR A 476 -5.81 17.47 -13.80
C THR A 476 -4.34 17.32 -13.43
N SER A 477 -3.68 16.35 -14.05
CA SER A 477 -2.27 16.07 -13.84
C SER A 477 -1.33 17.29 -14.00
N ARG A 478 -1.76 18.34 -14.73
CA ARG A 478 -1.00 19.60 -14.91
C ARG A 478 -0.89 20.50 -13.66
N MET A 479 -1.92 20.58 -12.80
CA MET A 479 -1.81 21.39 -11.57
C MET A 479 -0.86 20.72 -10.57
N LEU A 480 -0.98 19.39 -10.45
CA LEU A 480 -0.07 18.60 -9.64
C LEU A 480 1.37 18.69 -10.16
N GLY A 481 1.55 18.70 -11.49
CA GLY A 481 2.85 18.99 -12.13
C GLY A 481 3.41 20.36 -11.76
N LEU A 482 2.59 21.43 -11.80
CA LEU A 482 3.00 22.76 -11.35
C LEU A 482 3.46 22.73 -9.87
N GLN A 483 2.66 22.16 -8.98
CA GLN A 483 2.99 22.13 -7.55
C GLN A 483 4.28 21.36 -7.27
N ARG A 484 4.54 20.29 -8.04
CA ARG A 484 5.78 19.52 -7.97
C ARG A 484 6.99 20.31 -8.45
N LEU A 485 6.88 21.04 -9.56
CA LEU A 485 7.93 21.93 -10.06
C LEU A 485 8.21 23.12 -9.14
N LEU A 486 7.27 23.50 -8.29
CA LEU A 486 7.47 24.50 -7.25
C LEU A 486 8.16 23.93 -5.99
N GLY A 487 8.44 22.62 -5.93
CA GLY A 487 9.03 22.01 -4.73
C GLY A 487 8.05 21.90 -3.55
N ILE A 488 6.73 21.83 -3.79
CA ILE A 488 5.76 21.72 -2.71
C ILE A 488 5.77 20.30 -2.14
N ASP A 489 6.19 20.13 -0.89
CA ASP A 489 6.34 18.85 -0.18
C ASP A 489 5.03 18.05 -0.20
N GLU A 490 3.90 18.73 0.00
CA GLU A 490 2.57 18.12 0.01
C GLU A 490 2.23 17.41 -1.31
N ALA A 491 2.69 17.95 -2.45
CA ALA A 491 2.49 17.39 -3.79
C ALA A 491 3.40 16.20 -4.10
N TRP A 492 4.49 16.05 -3.36
CA TRP A 492 5.44 14.94 -3.47
C TRP A 492 5.17 13.82 -2.45
N GLN A 493 4.73 14.14 -1.24
CA GLN A 493 4.75 13.21 -0.11
C GLN A 493 3.37 12.71 0.35
N THR A 494 2.35 13.58 0.39
CA THR A 494 1.11 13.27 1.14
C THR A 494 -0.16 13.33 0.31
N LYS A 495 -0.24 14.17 -0.73
CA LYS A 495 -1.48 14.40 -1.51
C LYS A 495 -1.33 14.29 -3.03
N GLY A 496 -0.15 13.92 -3.52
CA GLY A 496 0.14 13.72 -4.95
C GLY A 496 -0.08 12.30 -5.50
N HIS A 497 -0.56 11.37 -4.68
CA HIS A 497 -0.79 9.98 -5.09
C HIS A 497 -2.25 9.78 -5.55
N SER A 498 -2.44 9.24 -6.74
CA SER A 498 -3.79 8.89 -7.23
C SER A 498 -4.38 7.78 -6.38
N LYS A 499 -5.56 8.03 -5.80
CA LYS A 499 -6.42 7.00 -5.20
C LYS A 499 -7.44 6.58 -6.24
N PHE A 500 -7.10 5.58 -7.06
CA PHE A 500 -8.07 4.95 -7.93
C PHE A 500 -8.58 3.68 -7.22
N LEU A 501 -9.87 3.65 -6.87
CA LEU A 501 -10.59 2.49 -6.34
C LEU A 501 -9.75 1.63 -5.36
N VAL A 502 -9.49 2.16 -4.16
CA VAL A 502 -8.90 1.44 -3.01
C VAL A 502 -7.41 1.06 -3.14
N PHE A 503 -6.77 1.29 -4.29
CA PHE A 503 -5.32 1.10 -4.46
C PHE A 503 -4.60 2.45 -4.62
N SER A 504 -3.59 2.71 -3.78
CA SER A 504 -2.63 3.80 -4.01
C SER A 504 -1.50 3.25 -4.88
N THR A 505 -1.46 3.61 -6.15
CA THR A 505 -0.25 3.37 -6.94
C THR A 505 0.80 4.38 -6.49
N GLN A 506 1.88 3.89 -5.86
CA GLN A 506 3.09 4.67 -5.58
C GLN A 506 3.79 4.94 -6.91
N SER A 507 3.29 5.91 -7.66
CA SER A 507 4.04 6.50 -8.76
C SER A 507 4.33 7.94 -8.39
N ASP A 508 5.59 8.19 -8.01
CA ASP A 508 6.16 9.52 -7.79
C ASP A 508 6.10 10.40 -9.05
N PHE A 509 5.57 9.87 -10.15
CA PHE A 509 5.49 10.46 -11.47
C PHE A 509 4.10 10.94 -11.89
N HIS A 510 3.03 10.63 -11.14
CA HIS A 510 1.68 11.03 -11.55
C HIS A 510 1.51 12.56 -11.50
N GLY A 511 1.31 13.20 -12.65
CA GLY A 511 1.43 14.66 -12.80
C GLY A 511 2.46 15.01 -13.85
N LEU A 512 3.75 15.02 -13.47
CA LEU A 512 4.88 15.35 -14.36
C LEU A 512 5.05 14.36 -15.53
N LYS A 513 4.81 13.06 -15.33
CA LYS A 513 4.85 12.07 -16.43
C LYS A 513 3.80 12.30 -17.50
N THR A 514 2.62 12.78 -17.11
CA THR A 514 1.59 13.15 -18.09
C THR A 514 1.94 14.43 -18.86
N MET A 515 2.95 15.16 -18.40
CA MET A 515 3.53 16.34 -19.03
C MET A 515 4.86 16.00 -19.73
N GLY A 516 5.15 14.71 -19.94
CA GLY A 516 6.33 14.26 -20.70
C GLY A 516 7.64 14.14 -19.91
N VAL A 517 7.64 14.42 -18.60
CA VAL A 517 8.84 14.31 -17.77
C VAL A 517 9.02 12.88 -17.26
N VAL A 518 10.15 12.25 -17.59
CA VAL A 518 10.50 10.87 -17.19
C VAL A 518 11.92 10.87 -16.63
N GLY A 519 12.13 10.28 -15.44
CA GLY A 519 13.45 10.18 -14.80
C GLY A 519 13.39 10.14 -13.27
N ASP A 520 14.11 9.22 -12.64
CA ASP A 520 13.93 8.88 -11.21
C ASP A 520 14.43 9.95 -10.23
N ASN A 521 15.20 10.93 -10.72
CA ASN A 521 15.81 11.99 -9.90
C ASN A 521 15.08 13.35 -9.96
N VAL A 522 13.91 13.44 -10.61
CA VAL A 522 13.20 14.71 -10.83
C VAL A 522 12.89 15.45 -9.53
N HIS A 523 12.47 14.74 -8.48
CA HIS A 523 12.20 15.35 -7.17
C HIS A 523 13.46 15.98 -6.57
N LYS A 524 14.57 15.24 -6.58
CA LYS A 524 15.87 15.70 -6.08
C LYS A 524 16.40 16.90 -6.86
N ILE A 525 16.18 16.95 -8.18
CA ILE A 525 16.58 18.08 -9.03
C ILE A 525 15.81 19.35 -8.65
N VAL A 526 14.49 19.24 -8.46
CA VAL A 526 13.65 20.38 -8.05
C VAL A 526 14.00 20.83 -6.63
N GLU A 527 14.20 19.90 -5.70
CA GLU A 527 14.59 20.19 -4.32
C GLU A 527 15.96 20.89 -4.27
N ASN A 528 16.96 20.38 -4.99
CA ASN A 528 18.28 21.00 -5.08
C ASN A 528 18.23 22.42 -5.67
N PHE A 529 17.33 22.67 -6.63
CA PHE A 529 17.15 23.99 -7.22
C PHE A 529 16.66 25.02 -6.18
N TYR A 530 15.69 24.70 -5.34
CA TYR A 530 15.19 25.64 -4.32
C TYR A 530 16.02 25.67 -3.05
N LEU A 531 16.70 24.57 -2.68
CA LEU A 531 17.64 24.56 -1.55
C LEU A 531 19.00 25.21 -1.87
N GLY A 532 19.37 25.27 -3.16
CA GLY A 532 20.63 25.87 -3.61
C GLY A 532 21.89 25.12 -3.22
N VAL A 533 21.80 23.79 -3.18
CA VAL A 533 22.87 22.88 -2.75
C VAL A 533 23.91 22.64 -3.86
N ASP A 534 23.58 22.90 -5.13
CA ASP A 534 24.48 22.66 -6.28
C ASP A 534 24.41 23.79 -7.32
N ASN A 535 25.56 24.18 -7.87
CA ASN A 535 25.68 25.16 -8.96
C ASN A 535 25.09 24.63 -10.28
N ASN A 536 25.07 23.31 -10.49
CA ASN A 536 24.49 22.68 -11.69
C ASN A 536 22.96 22.50 -11.64
N SER A 537 22.34 22.76 -10.47
CA SER A 537 20.89 22.55 -10.26
C SER A 537 20.00 23.40 -11.17
N ASN A 538 20.49 24.54 -11.69
CA ASN A 538 19.71 25.40 -12.57
C ASN A 538 19.48 24.76 -13.94
N GLU A 539 20.51 24.21 -14.60
CA GLU A 539 20.35 23.65 -15.95
C GLU A 539 19.40 22.44 -15.96
N GLU A 540 19.55 21.55 -14.99
CA GLU A 540 18.70 20.36 -14.87
C GLU A 540 17.24 20.74 -14.57
N TYR A 541 17.03 21.71 -13.69
CA TYR A 541 15.69 22.23 -13.41
C TYR A 541 15.04 22.88 -14.64
N GLN A 542 15.80 23.68 -15.40
CA GLN A 542 15.29 24.32 -16.61
C GLN A 542 14.89 23.29 -17.67
N ARG A 543 15.65 22.20 -17.83
CA ARG A 543 15.28 21.08 -18.74
C ARG A 543 13.96 20.43 -18.35
N ILE A 544 13.75 20.15 -17.06
CA ILE A 544 12.50 19.56 -16.57
C ILE A 544 11.32 20.53 -16.77
N LYS A 545 11.53 21.82 -16.49
CA LYS A 545 10.52 22.86 -16.67
C LYS A 545 10.09 22.98 -18.14
N GLU A 546 11.04 22.96 -19.07
CA GLU A 546 10.77 23.04 -20.51
C GLU A 546 10.03 21.81 -21.06
N GLN A 547 10.32 20.61 -20.53
CA GLN A 547 9.56 19.41 -20.86
C GLN A 547 8.12 19.51 -20.37
N ALA A 548 7.92 19.96 -19.12
CA ALA A 548 6.58 20.06 -18.54
C ALA A 548 5.74 21.22 -19.11
N PHE A 549 6.37 22.35 -19.42
CA PHE A 549 5.74 23.57 -19.93
C PHE A 549 6.51 24.12 -21.13
N PRO A 550 6.40 23.49 -22.31
CA PRO A 550 7.09 23.95 -23.52
C PRO A 550 6.58 25.35 -23.92
N LYS A 551 7.52 26.22 -24.33
CA LYS A 551 7.24 27.64 -24.63
C LYS A 551 6.34 27.84 -25.86
N ASP A 552 6.23 26.83 -26.75
CA ASP A 552 5.35 26.85 -27.92
C ASP A 552 4.69 25.48 -28.16
N VAL A 553 3.36 25.44 -28.07
CA VAL A 553 2.57 24.38 -28.72
C VAL A 553 2.04 25.00 -30.00
N ALA A 554 2.79 24.80 -31.09
CA ALA A 554 2.23 24.92 -32.42
C ALA A 554 0.95 24.09 -32.49
N SER A 555 -0.07 24.73 -33.03
CA SER A 555 -1.41 24.25 -33.28
C SER A 555 -1.56 22.76 -33.64
N SER A 556 -2.44 22.09 -32.87
CA SER A 556 -3.39 21.02 -33.26
C SER A 556 -2.86 19.59 -33.52
N PRO A 557 -3.75 18.55 -33.57
CA PRO A 557 -5.02 18.34 -32.83
C PRO A 557 -5.20 16.90 -32.27
N GLN A 558 -6.20 16.77 -31.38
CA GLN A 558 -7.09 15.60 -31.13
C GLN A 558 -6.49 14.23 -30.76
N CYS A 559 -7.06 13.61 -29.71
CA CYS A 559 -7.80 12.36 -29.87
C CYS A 559 -8.57 11.94 -28.58
N TYR A 560 -9.84 11.59 -28.83
CA TYR A 560 -10.82 10.73 -28.15
C TYR A 560 -11.04 10.77 -26.62
#